data_AF-A0A9P1ETG9-F1
#
_entry.id   AF-A0A9P1ETG9-F1
#
_cell.length_a   1.000
_cell.length_b   1.000
_cell.length_c   1.000
_cell.angle_alpha   90.00
_cell.angle_beta   90.00
_cell.angle_gamma   90.00
#
_symmetry.space_group_name_H-M   'P 1'
#
loop_
_entity.id
_entity.type
_entity.pdbx_description
1 polymer ?
#
loop_
_entity_poly.entity_id
_entity_poly.type
_entity_poly.pdbx_seq_one_letter_code
_entity_poly.pdbx_strand_id
1 'polypeptide(L)'
;MDVDRLMRDLTVDQLENIQQNLEKEMEGKRENLREMVGRRYRDVLEASSEVRHVCSLAEKLAADIANTRVSYQSNHTRIGDRDEQKAGEHLIAVNYLISSIGGEGGEPLDDVVALCMVEHLQKQLISNHSSPMIHKIARALTNRIVATRSELEHQNSVSLSDISRFDWATNQLAAIALLQGKDIGQLLDLYLDKRFEHINQLIEDSATILSIVDEIKKTLAVVEELFMHGELIHAIHSVCNGQYRCELIREMCADQAFSFEKTINDDVDRVWRYLREKLSGRGAGTLPTQVVTEKCAAWIEKTCAVTHKLVAEVCEYFDNLDQDWPRIGSSRSVYDKLLQTAVVDKAKVLLVQMIESIELSAKKRFESTSDGPPSAIFEERSYRPDSQSHIGISTQLYKCVKTLWESLEQVNEKCAQFETICAPMADMATSSALKETMAKNVLQLLLRLCELHSENDGGSSRFLARARLALALIHSESSLVCTLLDKDSQRITSLNQRLHSIIEQNLGK
;
A
#
# COMPACT_ATOMS: atom_id res chain seq x y z
N MET A 1 -73.27 -14.09 27.83
CA MET A 1 -73.94 -12.84 28.25
C MET A 1 -75.25 -13.23 28.89
N ASP A 2 -75.55 -12.67 30.05
CA ASP A 2 -76.80 -12.94 30.78
C ASP A 2 -77.91 -12.03 30.23
N VAL A 3 -78.83 -12.62 29.45
CA VAL A 3 -79.85 -11.89 28.67
C VAL A 3 -80.78 -11.10 29.60
N ASP A 4 -81.06 -11.63 30.78
CA ASP A 4 -81.97 -11.03 31.77
C ASP A 4 -81.39 -9.80 32.48
N ARG A 5 -80.05 -9.61 32.43
CA ARG A 5 -79.39 -8.38 32.88
C ARG A 5 -79.37 -7.32 31.78
N LEU A 6 -79.11 -7.71 30.53
CA LEU A 6 -79.15 -6.79 29.39
C LEU A 6 -80.52 -6.12 29.23
N MET A 7 -81.61 -6.86 29.39
CA MET A 7 -82.96 -6.30 29.27
C MET A 7 -83.36 -5.37 30.42
N ARG A 8 -82.65 -5.40 31.56
CA ARG A 8 -82.92 -4.53 32.72
C ARG A 8 -82.11 -3.24 32.70
N ASP A 9 -80.87 -3.32 32.23
CA ASP A 9 -79.90 -2.23 32.39
C ASP A 9 -79.75 -1.37 31.12
N LEU A 10 -80.33 -1.79 29.97
CA LEU A 10 -80.21 -1.11 28.67
C LEU A 10 -81.58 -0.74 28.10
N THR A 11 -81.63 0.36 27.35
CA THR A 11 -82.85 0.77 26.65
C THR A 11 -83.12 -0.09 25.42
N VAL A 12 -84.36 -0.11 24.93
CA VAL A 12 -84.76 -0.87 23.72
C VAL A 12 -83.87 -0.51 22.53
N ASP A 13 -83.59 0.78 22.31
CA ASP A 13 -82.70 1.24 21.23
C ASP A 13 -81.27 0.70 21.37
N GLN A 14 -80.76 0.56 22.60
CA GLN A 14 -79.43 0.00 22.86
C GLN A 14 -79.42 -1.52 22.59
N LEU A 15 -80.50 -2.23 22.90
CA LEU A 15 -80.65 -3.66 22.60
C LEU A 15 -80.78 -3.92 21.09
N GLU A 16 -81.53 -3.09 20.37
CA GLU A 16 -81.61 -3.17 18.91
C GLU A 16 -80.25 -2.91 18.25
N ASN A 17 -79.48 -1.94 18.76
CA ASN A 17 -78.13 -1.67 18.28
C ASN A 17 -77.18 -2.84 18.58
N ILE A 18 -77.26 -3.45 19.77
CA ILE A 18 -76.49 -4.66 20.09
C ILE A 18 -76.87 -5.83 19.19
N GLN A 19 -78.16 -6.04 18.92
CA GLN A 19 -78.62 -7.08 18.01
C GLN A 19 -78.11 -6.85 16.58
N GLN A 20 -78.23 -5.64 16.04
CA GLN A 20 -77.71 -5.30 14.71
C GLN A 20 -76.19 -5.50 14.63
N ASN A 21 -75.45 -5.13 15.68
CA ASN A 21 -74.01 -5.34 15.75
C ASN A 21 -73.66 -6.84 15.82
N LEU A 22 -74.41 -7.63 16.58
CA LEU A 22 -74.22 -9.09 16.65
C LEU A 22 -74.55 -9.78 15.33
N GLU A 23 -75.62 -9.37 14.64
CA GLU A 23 -75.96 -9.89 13.31
C GLU A 23 -74.89 -9.54 12.29
N LYS A 24 -74.38 -8.30 12.32
CA LYS A 24 -73.27 -7.86 11.46
C LYS A 24 -71.97 -8.60 11.77
N GLU A 25 -71.66 -8.83 13.04
CA GLU A 25 -70.46 -9.59 13.45
C GLU A 25 -70.59 -11.07 13.08
N MET A 26 -71.78 -11.66 13.22
CA MET A 26 -72.06 -13.03 12.81
C MET A 26 -71.91 -13.19 11.29
N GLU A 27 -72.49 -12.30 10.49
CA GLU A 27 -72.35 -12.40 9.02
C GLU A 27 -70.89 -12.14 8.59
N GLY A 28 -70.19 -11.21 9.26
CA GLY A 28 -68.76 -11.01 9.05
C GLY A 28 -67.91 -12.25 9.38
N LYS A 29 -68.18 -12.93 10.50
CA LYS A 29 -67.51 -14.19 10.84
C LYS A 29 -67.86 -15.31 9.87
N ARG A 30 -69.11 -15.38 9.40
CA ARG A 30 -69.56 -16.37 8.42
C ARG A 30 -68.84 -16.21 7.09
N GLU A 31 -68.71 -14.98 6.60
CA GLU A 31 -67.98 -14.70 5.37
C GLU A 31 -66.47 -14.92 5.53
N ASN A 32 -65.88 -14.50 6.65
CA ASN A 32 -64.47 -14.80 6.95
C ASN A 32 -64.18 -16.31 6.98
N LEU A 33 -65.08 -17.11 7.54
CA LEU A 33 -64.93 -18.55 7.60
C LEU A 33 -65.10 -19.18 6.20
N ARG A 34 -66.02 -18.66 5.39
CA ARG A 34 -66.19 -19.06 3.98
C ARG A 34 -64.94 -18.76 3.17
N GLU A 35 -64.34 -17.59 3.33
CA GLU A 35 -63.08 -17.24 2.68
C GLU A 35 -61.93 -18.12 3.15
N MET A 36 -61.76 -18.31 4.45
CA MET A 36 -60.66 -19.11 5.02
C MET A 36 -60.72 -20.56 4.52
N VAL A 37 -61.91 -21.17 4.56
CA VAL A 37 -62.12 -22.53 4.06
C VAL A 37 -61.93 -22.58 2.56
N GLY A 38 -62.44 -21.59 1.81
CA GLY A 38 -62.27 -21.50 0.36
C GLY A 38 -60.79 -21.36 -0.07
N ARG A 39 -60.00 -20.58 0.66
CA ARG A 39 -58.54 -20.46 0.45
C ARG A 39 -57.85 -21.80 0.75
N ARG A 40 -58.09 -22.39 1.93
CA ARG A 40 -57.50 -23.70 2.28
C ARG A 40 -57.83 -24.81 1.28
N TYR A 41 -59.06 -24.88 0.79
CA TYR A 41 -59.42 -25.86 -0.24
C TYR A 41 -58.66 -25.63 -1.55
N ARG A 42 -58.51 -24.37 -1.98
CA ARG A 42 -57.71 -24.06 -3.17
C ARG A 42 -56.24 -24.44 -2.96
N ASP A 43 -55.65 -24.08 -1.83
CA ASP A 43 -54.26 -24.39 -1.52
C ASP A 43 -54.01 -25.91 -1.51
N VAL A 44 -54.92 -26.70 -0.93
CA VAL A 44 -54.82 -28.16 -0.91
C VAL A 44 -54.97 -28.75 -2.32
N LEU A 45 -55.86 -28.21 -3.14
CA LEU A 45 -56.04 -28.67 -4.53
C LEU A 45 -54.82 -28.34 -5.40
N GLU A 46 -54.26 -27.14 -5.24
CA GLU A 46 -53.05 -26.69 -5.93
C GLU A 46 -51.86 -27.58 -5.53
N ALA A 47 -51.61 -27.74 -4.22
CA ALA A 47 -50.58 -28.64 -3.72
C ALA A 47 -50.76 -30.09 -4.22
N SER A 48 -51.99 -30.61 -4.29
CA SER A 48 -52.26 -31.94 -4.84
C SER A 48 -51.93 -32.03 -6.34
N SER A 49 -52.19 -30.97 -7.10
CA SER A 49 -51.86 -30.90 -8.52
C SER A 49 -50.35 -30.83 -8.76
N GLU A 50 -49.63 -30.07 -7.93
CA GLU A 50 -48.18 -29.99 -7.96
C GLU A 50 -47.53 -31.33 -7.61
N VAL A 51 -48.00 -32.02 -6.58
CA VAL A 51 -47.51 -33.36 -6.22
C VAL A 51 -47.70 -34.34 -7.39
N ARG A 52 -48.86 -34.31 -8.06
CA ARG A 52 -49.07 -35.14 -9.25
C ARG A 52 -48.12 -34.78 -10.39
N HIS A 53 -47.84 -33.50 -10.58
CA HIS A 53 -46.88 -33.04 -11.57
C HIS A 53 -45.46 -33.54 -11.27
N VAL A 54 -45.03 -33.45 -10.00
CA VAL A 54 -43.74 -33.96 -9.52
C VAL A 54 -43.64 -35.48 -9.72
N CYS A 55 -44.69 -36.25 -9.39
CA CYS A 55 -44.71 -37.69 -9.65
C CYS A 55 -44.56 -38.00 -11.15
N SER A 56 -45.27 -37.27 -12.02
CA SER A 56 -45.14 -37.46 -13.48
C SER A 56 -43.74 -37.12 -13.99
N LEU A 57 -43.10 -36.07 -13.46
CA LEU A 57 -41.71 -35.74 -13.77
C LEU A 57 -40.75 -36.83 -13.31
N ALA A 58 -40.95 -37.38 -12.11
CA ALA A 58 -40.13 -38.47 -11.59
C ALA A 58 -40.27 -39.74 -12.42
N GLU A 59 -41.48 -40.07 -12.88
CA GLU A 59 -41.73 -41.20 -13.78
C GLU A 59 -41.07 -40.98 -15.15
N LYS A 60 -41.14 -39.77 -15.72
CA LYS A 60 -40.43 -39.42 -16.96
C LYS A 60 -38.92 -39.55 -16.78
N LEU A 61 -38.36 -39.01 -15.70
CA LEU A 61 -36.93 -39.13 -15.41
C LEU A 61 -36.51 -40.59 -15.24
N ALA A 62 -37.32 -41.40 -14.54
CA ALA A 62 -37.05 -42.83 -14.39
C ALA A 62 -37.10 -43.57 -15.73
N ALA A 63 -38.06 -43.23 -16.59
CA ALA A 63 -38.16 -43.77 -17.95
C ALA A 63 -36.96 -43.33 -18.82
N ASP A 64 -36.53 -42.08 -18.73
CA ASP A 64 -35.38 -41.57 -19.47
C ASP A 64 -34.07 -42.22 -19.00
N ILE A 65 -33.88 -42.41 -17.70
CA ILE A 65 -32.75 -43.17 -17.14
C ILE A 65 -32.79 -44.62 -17.61
N ALA A 66 -33.96 -45.27 -17.60
CA ALA A 66 -34.12 -46.64 -18.07
C ALA A 66 -33.82 -46.75 -19.58
N ASN A 67 -34.32 -45.83 -20.40
CA ASN A 67 -34.07 -45.76 -21.84
C ASN A 67 -32.59 -45.50 -22.14
N THR A 68 -31.95 -44.65 -21.34
CA THR A 68 -30.50 -44.40 -21.42
C THR A 68 -29.74 -45.69 -21.09
N ARG A 69 -30.09 -46.37 -19.99
CA ARG A 69 -29.44 -47.63 -19.57
C ARG A 69 -29.62 -48.76 -20.58
N VAL A 70 -30.80 -48.87 -21.19
CA VAL A 70 -31.08 -49.82 -22.28
C VAL A 70 -30.32 -49.45 -23.56
N SER A 71 -30.20 -48.16 -23.89
CA SER A 71 -29.34 -47.71 -25.01
C SER A 71 -27.87 -48.03 -24.75
N TYR A 72 -27.39 -47.90 -23.52
CA TYR A 72 -26.03 -48.30 -23.13
C TYR A 72 -25.82 -49.83 -23.24
N GLN A 73 -26.80 -50.65 -22.86
CA GLN A 73 -26.72 -52.11 -22.96
C GLN A 73 -26.87 -52.61 -24.41
N SER A 74 -27.71 -51.96 -25.22
CA SER A 74 -27.90 -52.28 -26.65
C SER A 74 -26.75 -51.81 -27.53
N ASN A 75 -25.88 -50.92 -27.04
CA ASN A 75 -24.69 -50.44 -27.75
C ASN A 75 -23.43 -51.29 -27.49
N HIS A 76 -23.53 -52.42 -26.78
CA HIS A 76 -22.41 -53.38 -26.64
C HIS A 76 -22.01 -54.10 -27.94
N THR A 77 -22.63 -53.77 -29.08
CA THR A 77 -22.17 -54.16 -30.43
C THR A 77 -21.34 -53.09 -31.16
N ARG A 78 -21.04 -51.92 -30.56
CA ARG A 78 -20.04 -51.00 -31.12
C ARG A 78 -18.67 -51.30 -30.54
N ILE A 79 -17.95 -52.17 -31.24
CA ILE A 79 -16.48 -52.19 -31.30
C ILE A 79 -16.05 -50.88 -31.99
N GLY A 80 -16.24 -49.73 -31.31
CA GLY A 80 -15.42 -48.56 -31.52
C GLY A 80 -14.26 -48.72 -30.57
N ASP A 81 -13.04 -48.72 -31.09
CA ASP A 81 -11.84 -48.91 -30.28
C ASP A 81 -11.82 -47.87 -29.15
N ARG A 82 -11.46 -48.25 -27.92
CA ARG A 82 -11.40 -47.30 -26.78
C ARG A 82 -10.56 -46.07 -27.12
N ASP A 83 -9.62 -46.24 -28.05
CA ASP A 83 -8.77 -45.20 -28.60
C ASP A 83 -9.52 -44.18 -29.47
N GLU A 84 -10.54 -44.58 -30.23
CA GLU A 84 -11.37 -43.66 -31.03
C GLU A 84 -12.27 -42.81 -30.12
N GLN A 85 -12.84 -43.41 -29.06
CA GLN A 85 -13.62 -42.66 -28.08
C GLN A 85 -12.75 -41.63 -27.36
N LYS A 86 -11.56 -42.04 -26.90
CA LYS A 86 -10.60 -41.14 -26.24
C LYS A 86 -10.17 -39.98 -27.15
N ALA A 87 -9.94 -40.26 -28.43
CA ALA A 87 -9.60 -39.23 -29.40
C ALA A 87 -10.75 -38.23 -29.64
N GLY A 88 -12.00 -38.71 -29.62
CA GLY A 88 -13.19 -37.85 -29.67
C GLY A 88 -13.30 -36.93 -28.46
N GLU A 89 -13.12 -37.48 -27.25
CA GLU A 89 -13.10 -36.72 -25.99
C GLU A 89 -11.99 -35.65 -26.00
N HIS A 90 -10.78 -35.99 -26.45
CA HIS A 90 -9.67 -35.04 -26.61
C HIS A 90 -9.96 -33.92 -27.61
N LEU A 91 -10.60 -34.22 -28.75
CA LEU A 91 -10.98 -33.21 -29.74
C LEU A 91 -12.04 -32.23 -29.20
N ILE A 92 -13.01 -32.74 -28.43
CA ILE A 92 -14.02 -31.90 -27.77
C ILE A 92 -13.34 -30.96 -26.79
N ALA A 93 -12.46 -31.49 -25.93
CA ALA A 93 -11.76 -30.70 -24.94
C ALA A 93 -10.87 -29.61 -25.57
N VAL A 94 -10.11 -29.94 -26.61
CA VAL A 94 -9.28 -28.96 -27.34
C VAL A 94 -10.13 -27.84 -27.93
N ASN A 95 -11.25 -28.17 -28.60
CA ASN A 95 -12.11 -27.17 -29.23
C ASN A 95 -12.82 -26.27 -28.22
N TYR A 96 -13.23 -26.82 -27.08
CA TYR A 96 -13.83 -26.05 -26.00
C TYR A 96 -12.82 -25.07 -25.41
N LEU A 97 -11.71 -25.58 -24.86
CA LEU A 97 -10.73 -24.77 -24.14
C LEU A 97 -10.12 -23.68 -25.03
N ILE A 98 -9.77 -23.99 -26.29
CA ILE A 98 -9.20 -22.99 -27.20
C ILE A 98 -10.19 -21.89 -27.61
N SER A 99 -11.48 -22.10 -27.39
CA SER A 99 -12.52 -21.10 -27.64
C SER A 99 -12.87 -20.30 -26.40
N SER A 100 -12.59 -20.84 -25.21
CA SER A 100 -12.84 -20.18 -23.92
C SER A 100 -11.65 -19.34 -23.43
N ILE A 101 -10.42 -19.66 -23.86
CA ILE A 101 -9.21 -18.89 -23.49
C ILE A 101 -9.34 -17.43 -23.95
N GLY A 102 -9.06 -16.49 -23.04
CA GLY A 102 -9.14 -15.06 -23.30
C GLY A 102 -10.57 -14.50 -23.29
N GLY A 103 -11.50 -15.20 -22.63
CA GLY A 103 -12.87 -14.73 -22.41
C GLY A 103 -12.93 -13.51 -21.46
N GLU A 104 -14.03 -12.76 -21.52
CA GLU A 104 -14.24 -11.60 -20.64
C GLU A 104 -14.28 -12.03 -19.17
N GLY A 105 -13.32 -11.53 -18.37
CA GLY A 105 -13.23 -11.80 -16.93
C GLY A 105 -12.44 -13.05 -16.54
N GLY A 106 -11.77 -13.72 -17.50
CA GLY A 106 -10.89 -14.85 -17.22
C GLY A 106 -9.63 -14.45 -16.42
N GLU A 107 -9.18 -15.31 -15.52
CA GLU A 107 -7.91 -15.13 -14.83
C GLU A 107 -6.73 -15.55 -15.74
N PRO A 108 -5.62 -14.78 -15.79
CA PRO A 108 -4.47 -15.10 -16.66
C PRO A 108 -3.87 -16.49 -16.42
N LEU A 109 -3.94 -16.96 -15.17
CA LEU A 109 -3.42 -18.27 -14.78
C LEU A 109 -4.30 -19.40 -15.32
N ASP A 110 -5.63 -19.24 -15.31
CA ASP A 110 -6.57 -20.20 -15.88
C ASP A 110 -6.36 -20.35 -17.38
N ASP A 111 -6.22 -19.24 -18.10
CA ASP A 111 -5.97 -19.24 -19.54
C ASP A 111 -4.69 -20.00 -19.91
N VAL A 112 -3.61 -19.78 -19.17
CA VAL A 112 -2.33 -20.47 -19.42
C VAL A 112 -2.40 -21.94 -19.05
N VAL A 113 -3.07 -22.30 -17.95
CA VAL A 113 -3.27 -23.71 -17.57
C VAL A 113 -4.11 -24.44 -18.62
N ALA A 114 -5.22 -23.83 -19.07
CA ALA A 114 -6.05 -24.35 -20.14
C ALA A 114 -5.26 -24.51 -21.44
N LEU A 115 -4.41 -23.54 -21.79
CA LEU A 115 -3.53 -23.64 -22.95
C LEU A 115 -2.53 -24.81 -22.83
N CYS A 116 -1.90 -24.99 -21.67
CA CYS A 116 -0.99 -26.11 -21.43
C CYS A 116 -1.71 -27.46 -21.60
N MET A 117 -2.97 -27.54 -21.18
CA MET A 117 -3.82 -28.71 -21.39
C MET A 117 -4.11 -28.91 -22.88
N VAL A 118 -4.48 -27.86 -23.60
CA VAL A 118 -4.71 -27.90 -25.06
C VAL A 118 -3.48 -28.38 -25.81
N GLU A 119 -2.29 -27.85 -25.51
CA GLU A 119 -1.03 -28.26 -26.14
C GLU A 119 -0.72 -29.75 -25.87
N HIS A 120 -0.97 -30.21 -24.65
CA HIS A 120 -0.79 -31.62 -24.30
C HIS A 120 -1.76 -32.53 -25.05
N LEU A 121 -3.05 -32.23 -25.02
CA LEU A 121 -4.08 -33.00 -25.71
C LEU A 121 -3.85 -33.01 -27.22
N GLN A 122 -3.46 -31.88 -27.82
CA GLN A 122 -3.11 -31.82 -29.23
C GLN A 122 -1.92 -32.74 -29.56
N LYS A 123 -0.88 -32.75 -28.71
CA LYS A 123 0.27 -33.64 -28.88
C LYS A 123 -0.15 -35.11 -28.81
N GLN A 124 -1.00 -35.49 -27.86
CA GLN A 124 -1.59 -36.83 -27.75
C GLN A 124 -2.36 -37.18 -29.02
N LEU A 125 -3.17 -36.24 -29.53
CA LEU A 125 -3.96 -36.42 -30.73
C LEU A 125 -3.12 -36.68 -31.98
N ILE A 126 -1.91 -36.13 -32.05
CA ILE A 126 -0.98 -36.27 -33.17
C ILE A 126 -0.08 -37.51 -33.02
N SER A 127 0.30 -37.88 -31.79
CA SER A 127 1.30 -38.94 -31.55
C SER A 127 0.70 -40.32 -31.31
N ASN A 128 -0.49 -40.41 -30.71
CA ASN A 128 -0.98 -41.67 -30.11
C ASN A 128 -2.17 -42.29 -30.83
N HIS A 129 -2.80 -41.59 -31.78
CA HIS A 129 -3.92 -42.14 -32.53
C HIS A 129 -3.49 -42.56 -33.93
N SER A 130 -4.17 -43.55 -34.49
CA SER A 130 -3.89 -44.13 -35.80
C SER A 130 -4.75 -43.53 -36.91
N SER A 131 -5.81 -42.76 -36.57
CA SER A 131 -6.76 -42.21 -37.53
C SER A 131 -6.21 -41.00 -38.30
N PRO A 132 -6.08 -41.07 -39.64
CA PRO A 132 -5.56 -39.97 -40.45
C PRO A 132 -6.47 -38.73 -40.46
N MET A 133 -7.78 -38.90 -40.23
CA MET A 133 -8.73 -37.79 -40.13
C MET A 133 -8.48 -36.97 -38.86
N ILE A 134 -8.25 -37.65 -37.73
CA ILE A 134 -7.96 -37.02 -36.45
C ILE A 134 -6.64 -36.25 -36.52
N HIS A 135 -5.63 -36.82 -37.17
CA HIS A 135 -4.37 -36.12 -37.43
C HIS A 135 -4.56 -34.86 -38.27
N LYS A 136 -5.40 -34.91 -39.30
CA LYS A 136 -5.70 -33.75 -40.15
C LYS A 136 -6.38 -32.63 -39.35
N ILE A 137 -7.37 -32.97 -38.51
CA ILE A 137 -8.07 -32.00 -37.66
C ILE A 137 -7.12 -31.42 -36.61
N ALA A 138 -6.38 -32.27 -35.89
CA ALA A 138 -5.44 -31.83 -34.87
C ALA A 138 -4.34 -30.91 -35.46
N ARG A 139 -3.85 -31.21 -36.67
CA ARG A 139 -2.90 -30.34 -37.37
C ARG A 139 -3.52 -29.01 -37.80
N ALA A 140 -4.78 -29.00 -38.24
CA ALA A 140 -5.47 -27.77 -38.60
C ALA A 140 -5.60 -26.80 -37.41
N LEU A 141 -5.70 -27.32 -36.19
CA LEU A 141 -5.78 -26.52 -34.95
C LEU A 141 -4.42 -25.92 -34.52
N THR A 142 -3.29 -26.42 -35.04
CA THR A 142 -1.94 -25.98 -34.64
C THR A 142 -1.74 -24.48 -34.78
N ASN A 143 -2.14 -23.91 -35.93
CA ASN A 143 -1.95 -22.48 -36.18
C ASN A 143 -2.75 -21.63 -35.19
N ARG A 144 -3.96 -22.09 -34.82
CA ARG A 144 -4.79 -21.41 -33.84
C ARG A 144 -4.16 -21.50 -32.44
N ILE A 145 -3.66 -22.67 -32.04
CA ILE A 145 -3.00 -22.85 -30.74
C ILE A 145 -1.75 -21.96 -30.63
N VAL A 146 -0.92 -21.92 -31.67
CA VAL A 146 0.27 -21.08 -31.73
C VAL A 146 -0.10 -19.59 -31.68
N ALA A 147 -1.16 -19.17 -32.38
CA ALA A 147 -1.65 -17.79 -32.31
C ALA A 147 -2.15 -17.44 -30.90
N THR A 148 -2.98 -18.29 -30.29
CA THR A 148 -3.47 -18.11 -28.91
C THR A 148 -2.31 -18.02 -27.91
N ARG A 149 -1.28 -18.86 -28.08
CA ARG A 149 -0.07 -18.80 -27.26
C ARG A 149 0.64 -17.46 -27.37
N SER A 150 0.87 -16.98 -28.59
CA SER A 150 1.53 -15.69 -28.82
C SER A 150 0.72 -14.52 -28.25
N GLU A 151 -0.60 -14.58 -28.36
CA GLU A 151 -1.50 -13.56 -27.82
C GLU A 151 -1.43 -13.53 -26.29
N LEU A 152 -1.52 -14.68 -25.62
CA LEU A 152 -1.37 -14.75 -24.16
C LEU A 152 0.02 -14.31 -23.70
N GLU A 153 1.09 -14.65 -24.42
CA GLU A 153 2.44 -14.18 -24.11
C GLU A 153 2.54 -12.65 -24.17
N HIS A 154 1.86 -12.03 -25.14
CA HIS A 154 1.81 -10.57 -25.28
C HIS A 154 0.95 -9.91 -24.19
N GLN A 155 -0.31 -10.35 -24.05
CA GLN A 155 -1.26 -9.80 -23.07
C GLN A 155 -0.70 -9.87 -21.65
N ASN A 156 -0.16 -11.03 -21.26
CA ASN A 156 0.42 -11.23 -19.93
C ASN A 156 1.63 -10.32 -19.66
N SER A 157 2.40 -9.98 -20.70
CA SER A 157 3.54 -9.08 -20.56
C SER A 157 3.14 -7.60 -20.51
N VAL A 158 2.02 -7.23 -21.15
CA VAL A 158 1.53 -5.85 -21.17
C VAL A 158 0.79 -5.54 -19.88
N SER A 159 -0.12 -6.41 -19.43
CA SER A 159 -0.90 -6.21 -18.22
C SER A 159 -0.06 -6.07 -16.94
N LEU A 160 1.16 -6.61 -16.94
CA LEU A 160 2.06 -6.59 -15.77
C LEU A 160 2.46 -5.17 -15.33
N SER A 161 2.44 -4.17 -16.22
CA SER A 161 2.76 -2.78 -15.87
C SER A 161 1.77 -2.18 -14.87
N ASP A 162 0.50 -2.55 -14.97
CA ASP A 162 -0.61 -1.87 -14.28
C ASP A 162 -0.99 -2.56 -12.96
N ILE A 163 -0.27 -3.63 -12.59
CA ILE A 163 -0.61 -4.44 -11.42
C ILE A 163 0.15 -3.96 -10.19
N SER A 164 -0.60 -3.31 -9.30
CA SER A 164 -0.12 -2.87 -7.98
C SER A 164 -0.60 -3.76 -6.82
N ARG A 165 -1.42 -4.78 -7.10
CA ARG A 165 -1.90 -5.75 -6.09
C ARG A 165 -1.13 -7.07 -6.18
N PHE A 166 -0.80 -7.64 -5.02
CA PHE A 166 -0.01 -8.87 -4.96
C PHE A 166 -0.74 -10.08 -5.55
N ASP A 167 -2.06 -10.22 -5.32
CA ASP A 167 -2.86 -11.36 -5.80
C ASP A 167 -2.89 -11.45 -7.33
N TRP A 168 -3.14 -10.33 -8.00
CA TRP A 168 -3.09 -10.25 -9.46
C TRP A 168 -1.67 -10.46 -10.01
N ALA A 169 -0.66 -9.93 -9.32
CA ALA A 169 0.73 -10.08 -9.74
C ALA A 169 1.20 -11.54 -9.61
N THR A 170 0.76 -12.26 -8.56
CA THR A 170 1.00 -13.70 -8.40
C THR A 170 0.44 -14.47 -9.59
N ASN A 171 -0.84 -14.27 -9.91
CA ASN A 171 -1.51 -14.97 -11.01
C ASN A 171 -0.82 -14.69 -12.34
N GLN A 172 -0.50 -13.42 -12.61
CA GLN A 172 0.12 -12.99 -13.86
C GLN A 172 1.56 -13.52 -14.01
N LEU A 173 2.37 -13.46 -12.97
CA LEU A 173 3.76 -13.94 -12.99
C LEU A 173 3.83 -15.47 -13.01
N ALA A 174 2.92 -16.16 -12.30
CA ALA A 174 2.81 -17.62 -12.37
C ALA A 174 2.41 -18.07 -13.78
N ALA A 175 1.47 -17.36 -14.43
CA ALA A 175 1.09 -17.61 -15.82
C ALA A 175 2.31 -17.44 -16.77
N ILE A 176 3.08 -16.36 -16.63
CA ILE A 176 4.31 -16.13 -17.42
C ILE A 176 5.34 -17.23 -17.16
N ALA A 177 5.52 -17.64 -15.90
CA ALA A 177 6.45 -18.71 -15.52
C ALA A 177 6.10 -20.03 -16.22
N LEU A 178 4.84 -20.43 -16.22
CA LEU A 178 4.37 -21.68 -16.84
C LEU A 178 4.49 -21.62 -18.37
N LEU A 179 4.13 -20.48 -18.96
CA LEU A 179 4.13 -20.26 -20.40
C LEU A 179 5.58 -20.22 -20.94
N GLN A 180 6.39 -19.28 -20.46
CA GLN A 180 7.74 -19.00 -20.98
C GLN A 180 8.85 -19.82 -20.30
N GLY A 181 8.58 -20.43 -19.15
CA GLY A 181 9.58 -21.19 -18.38
C GLY A 181 10.63 -20.31 -17.71
N LYS A 182 10.33 -19.04 -17.42
CA LYS A 182 11.26 -18.12 -16.75
C LYS A 182 11.54 -18.56 -15.32
N ASP A 183 12.76 -18.35 -14.86
CA ASP A 183 13.11 -18.56 -13.46
C ASP A 183 12.61 -17.40 -12.57
N ILE A 184 12.59 -17.62 -11.24
CA ILE A 184 12.08 -16.62 -10.28
C ILE A 184 12.89 -15.32 -10.33
N GLY A 185 14.20 -15.38 -10.58
CA GLY A 185 15.06 -14.22 -10.71
C GLY A 185 14.73 -13.37 -11.95
N GLN A 186 14.46 -14.02 -13.07
CA GLN A 186 14.02 -13.42 -14.33
C GLN A 186 12.61 -12.85 -14.23
N LEU A 187 11.72 -13.48 -13.45
CA LEU A 187 10.39 -12.94 -13.17
C LEU A 187 10.46 -11.67 -12.32
N LEU A 188 11.38 -11.60 -11.35
CA LEU A 188 11.63 -10.39 -10.57
C LEU A 188 12.14 -9.26 -11.48
N ASP A 189 13.12 -9.53 -12.34
CA ASP A 189 13.65 -8.54 -13.29
C ASP A 189 12.54 -8.03 -14.22
N LEU A 190 11.75 -8.94 -14.77
CA LEU A 190 10.62 -8.61 -15.64
C LEU A 190 9.59 -7.71 -14.93
N TYR A 191 9.24 -8.04 -13.68
CA TYR A 191 8.30 -7.23 -12.91
C TYR A 191 8.87 -5.82 -12.67
N LEU A 192 10.10 -5.72 -12.16
CA LEU A 192 10.74 -4.43 -11.89
C LEU A 192 10.88 -3.57 -13.14
N ASP A 193 11.25 -4.15 -14.28
CA ASP A 193 11.36 -3.43 -15.55
C ASP A 193 10.00 -2.90 -16.02
N LYS A 194 8.93 -3.70 -15.93
CA LYS A 194 7.57 -3.27 -16.29
C LYS A 194 7.04 -2.17 -15.38
N ARG A 195 7.37 -2.24 -14.09
CA ARG A 195 7.00 -1.22 -13.10
C ARG A 195 7.80 0.07 -13.29
N PHE A 196 9.05 -0.03 -13.73
CA PHE A 196 9.82 1.14 -14.14
C PHE A 196 9.22 1.82 -15.38
N GLU A 197 8.82 1.05 -16.40
CA GLU A 197 8.12 1.58 -17.58
C GLU A 197 6.83 2.32 -17.19
N HIS A 198 6.03 1.74 -16.29
CA HIS A 198 4.82 2.38 -15.78
C HIS A 198 5.12 3.71 -15.06
N ILE A 199 6.14 3.75 -14.20
CA ILE A 199 6.51 5.00 -13.50
C ILE A 199 6.99 6.07 -14.49
N ASN A 200 7.72 5.69 -15.55
CA ASN A 200 8.11 6.66 -16.58
C ASN A 200 6.89 7.23 -17.31
N GLN A 201 5.90 6.39 -17.64
CA GLN A 201 4.64 6.86 -18.24
C GLN A 201 3.89 7.80 -17.29
N LEU A 202 3.81 7.47 -16.00
CA LEU A 202 3.22 8.37 -14.99
C LEU A 202 3.93 9.73 -14.93
N ILE A 203 5.25 9.75 -15.05
CA ILE A 203 6.04 10.99 -15.08
C ILE A 203 5.68 11.82 -16.33
N GLU A 204 5.57 11.18 -17.50
CA GLU A 204 5.15 11.83 -18.75
C GLU A 204 3.71 12.38 -18.64
N ASP A 205 2.82 11.66 -17.96
CA ASP A 205 1.43 12.05 -17.70
C ASP A 205 1.29 13.08 -16.56
N SER A 206 2.38 13.73 -16.15
CA SER A 206 2.42 14.78 -15.12
C SER A 206 2.00 14.32 -13.71
N ALA A 207 2.36 13.09 -13.32
CA ALA A 207 2.13 12.61 -11.97
C ALA A 207 2.88 13.43 -10.91
N THR A 208 2.27 13.60 -9.75
CA THR A 208 2.92 14.25 -8.60
C THR A 208 4.03 13.35 -8.04
N ILE A 209 5.04 13.97 -7.40
CA ILE A 209 6.09 13.23 -6.68
C ILE A 209 5.48 12.27 -5.65
N LEU A 210 4.39 12.67 -4.99
CA LEU A 210 3.68 11.82 -4.03
C LEU A 210 3.11 10.56 -4.69
N SER A 211 2.53 10.69 -5.89
CA SER A 211 2.04 9.55 -6.68
C SER A 211 3.16 8.59 -7.03
N ILE A 212 4.33 9.11 -7.44
CA ILE A 212 5.50 8.29 -7.79
C ILE A 212 6.00 7.53 -6.55
N VAL A 213 6.12 8.21 -5.41
CA VAL A 213 6.55 7.58 -4.14
C VAL A 213 5.56 6.50 -3.68
N ASP A 214 4.27 6.75 -3.81
CA ASP A 214 3.23 5.75 -3.51
C ASP A 214 3.35 4.51 -4.41
N GLU A 215 3.62 4.71 -5.70
CA GLU A 215 3.77 3.61 -6.65
C GLU A 215 5.06 2.81 -6.46
N ILE A 216 6.15 3.48 -6.06
CA ILE A 216 7.39 2.82 -5.59
C ILE A 216 7.08 1.95 -4.37
N LYS A 217 6.36 2.48 -3.38
CA LYS A 217 6.01 1.75 -2.16
C LYS A 217 5.15 0.52 -2.46
N LYS A 218 4.12 0.65 -3.31
CA LYS A 218 3.29 -0.49 -3.73
C LYS A 218 4.10 -1.56 -4.45
N THR A 219 4.97 -1.15 -5.37
CA THR A 219 5.85 -2.07 -6.12
C THR A 219 6.73 -2.88 -5.16
N LEU A 220 7.35 -2.22 -4.18
CA LEU A 220 8.20 -2.91 -3.19
C LEU A 220 7.39 -3.84 -2.28
N ALA A 221 6.17 -3.46 -1.88
CA ALA A 221 5.30 -4.33 -1.09
C ALA A 221 4.91 -5.60 -1.86
N VAL A 222 4.62 -5.49 -3.16
CA VAL A 222 4.38 -6.67 -4.01
C VAL A 222 5.64 -7.53 -4.11
N VAL A 223 6.82 -6.92 -4.28
CA VAL A 223 8.08 -7.68 -4.35
C VAL A 223 8.35 -8.46 -3.06
N GLU A 224 8.10 -7.84 -1.91
CA GLU A 224 8.24 -8.47 -0.60
C GLU A 224 7.34 -9.71 -0.48
N GLU A 225 6.04 -9.58 -0.73
CA GLU A 225 5.12 -10.72 -0.64
C GLU A 225 5.46 -11.83 -1.65
N LEU A 226 5.73 -11.49 -2.91
CA LEU A 226 5.91 -12.48 -3.95
C LEU A 226 7.24 -13.22 -3.88
N PHE A 227 8.34 -12.49 -3.66
CA PHE A 227 9.69 -13.01 -3.83
C PHE A 227 10.40 -13.28 -2.51
N MET A 228 10.08 -12.53 -1.45
CA MET A 228 10.68 -12.73 -0.12
C MET A 228 9.87 -13.70 0.73
N HIS A 229 8.55 -13.51 0.82
CA HIS A 229 7.67 -14.46 1.53
C HIS A 229 7.41 -15.73 0.72
N GLY A 230 7.61 -15.69 -0.60
CA GLY A 230 7.55 -16.86 -1.46
C GLY A 230 6.15 -17.20 -1.96
N GLU A 231 5.21 -16.27 -1.94
CA GLU A 231 3.84 -16.50 -2.45
C GLU A 231 3.85 -16.92 -3.93
N LEU A 232 4.76 -16.36 -4.75
CA LEU A 232 4.88 -16.73 -6.17
C LEU A 232 5.30 -18.19 -6.35
N ILE A 233 6.30 -18.65 -5.58
CA ILE A 233 6.75 -20.05 -5.69
C ILE A 233 5.68 -21.01 -5.14
N HIS A 234 4.93 -20.60 -4.11
CA HIS A 234 3.79 -21.36 -3.61
C HIS A 234 2.69 -21.51 -4.67
N ALA A 235 2.35 -20.43 -5.39
CA ALA A 235 1.38 -20.48 -6.48
C ALA A 235 1.82 -21.41 -7.62
N ILE A 236 3.07 -21.29 -8.07
CA ILE A 236 3.63 -22.15 -9.12
C ILE A 236 3.64 -23.63 -8.67
N HIS A 237 4.03 -23.91 -7.43
CA HIS A 237 4.01 -25.26 -6.87
C HIS A 237 2.58 -25.80 -6.71
N SER A 238 1.61 -24.97 -6.32
CA SER A 238 0.20 -25.36 -6.22
C SER A 238 -0.32 -25.89 -7.55
N VAL A 239 0.02 -25.21 -8.66
CA VAL A 239 -0.30 -25.66 -10.02
C VAL A 239 0.44 -26.96 -10.36
N CYS A 240 1.76 -27.00 -10.19
CA CYS A 240 2.59 -28.18 -10.54
C CYS A 240 2.30 -29.44 -9.68
N ASN A 241 1.65 -29.27 -8.53
CA ASN A 241 1.24 -30.35 -7.63
C ASN A 241 -0.25 -30.72 -7.76
N GLY A 242 -0.98 -30.09 -8.71
CA GLY A 242 -2.40 -30.37 -8.93
C GLY A 242 -3.31 -29.90 -7.80
N GLN A 243 -2.85 -28.99 -6.95
CA GLN A 243 -3.66 -28.35 -5.91
C GLN A 243 -4.49 -27.20 -6.46
N TYR A 244 -4.00 -26.55 -7.52
CA TYR A 244 -4.73 -25.52 -8.25
C TYR A 244 -5.89 -26.13 -9.04
N ARG A 245 -7.06 -25.51 -8.94
CA ARG A 245 -8.27 -25.89 -9.66
C ARG A 245 -8.57 -24.85 -10.72
N CYS A 246 -8.33 -25.21 -11.97
CA CYS A 246 -8.60 -24.34 -13.10
C CYS A 246 -10.10 -24.31 -13.41
N GLU A 247 -10.67 -23.12 -13.46
CA GLU A 247 -12.12 -22.94 -13.61
C GLU A 247 -12.60 -23.37 -15.00
N LEU A 248 -11.84 -23.01 -16.05
CA LEU A 248 -12.14 -23.41 -17.43
C LEU A 248 -12.20 -24.94 -17.63
N ILE A 249 -11.31 -25.67 -16.97
CA ILE A 249 -11.31 -27.14 -17.02
C ILE A 249 -12.50 -27.70 -16.22
N ARG A 250 -12.82 -27.08 -15.08
CA ARG A 250 -13.95 -27.48 -14.23
C ARG A 250 -15.29 -27.30 -14.96
N GLU A 251 -15.51 -26.15 -15.59
CA GLU A 251 -16.70 -25.86 -16.40
C GLU A 251 -16.83 -26.83 -17.57
N MET A 252 -15.75 -27.07 -18.30
CA MET A 252 -15.72 -28.06 -19.38
C MET A 252 -16.14 -29.45 -18.91
N CYS A 253 -15.69 -29.89 -17.73
CA CYS A 253 -16.02 -31.21 -17.20
C CYS A 253 -17.45 -31.30 -16.65
N ALA A 254 -17.99 -30.20 -16.11
CA ALA A 254 -19.32 -30.18 -15.51
C ALA A 254 -20.44 -30.47 -16.52
N ASP A 255 -20.25 -30.09 -17.78
CA ASP A 255 -21.23 -30.26 -18.86
C ASP A 255 -21.13 -31.62 -19.59
N GLN A 256 -20.23 -32.51 -19.15
CA GLN A 256 -19.89 -33.74 -19.87
C GLN A 256 -20.16 -35.02 -19.06
N ALA A 257 -20.11 -36.16 -19.75
CA ALA A 257 -20.27 -37.47 -19.12
C ALA A 257 -19.10 -37.80 -18.18
N PHE A 258 -19.34 -38.58 -17.13
CA PHE A 258 -18.31 -38.99 -16.16
C PHE A 258 -17.07 -39.66 -16.79
N SER A 259 -17.23 -40.39 -17.91
CA SER A 259 -16.09 -40.98 -18.63
C SER A 259 -15.13 -39.93 -19.20
N PHE A 260 -15.68 -38.81 -19.69
CA PHE A 260 -14.91 -37.69 -20.19
C PHE A 260 -14.10 -37.05 -19.06
N GLU A 261 -14.75 -36.74 -17.93
CA GLU A 261 -14.09 -36.15 -16.75
C GLU A 261 -12.92 -37.04 -16.27
N LYS A 262 -13.12 -38.36 -16.23
CA LYS A 262 -12.06 -39.30 -15.85
C LYS A 262 -10.89 -39.27 -16.83
N THR A 263 -11.15 -39.30 -18.15
CA THR A 263 -10.10 -39.21 -19.18
C THR A 263 -9.30 -37.92 -19.05
N ILE A 264 -9.99 -36.78 -18.89
CA ILE A 264 -9.38 -35.46 -18.77
C ILE A 264 -8.54 -35.36 -17.50
N ASN A 265 -9.02 -35.83 -16.35
CA ASN A 265 -8.24 -35.83 -15.10
C ASN A 265 -6.93 -36.63 -15.22
N ASP A 266 -6.95 -37.79 -15.87
CA ASP A 266 -5.73 -38.57 -16.13
C ASP A 266 -4.71 -37.81 -16.99
N ASP A 267 -5.18 -36.97 -17.93
CA ASP A 267 -4.34 -36.11 -18.77
C ASP A 267 -3.86 -34.85 -18.03
N VAL A 268 -4.70 -34.26 -17.17
CA VAL A 268 -4.33 -33.15 -16.29
C VAL A 268 -3.15 -33.54 -15.39
N ASP A 269 -3.17 -34.74 -14.80
CA ASP A 269 -2.04 -35.26 -14.01
C ASP A 269 -0.75 -35.45 -14.84
N ARG A 270 -0.87 -35.71 -16.15
CA ARG A 270 0.28 -35.77 -17.06
C ARG A 270 0.81 -34.37 -17.35
N VAL A 271 -0.06 -33.38 -17.51
CA VAL A 271 0.31 -31.96 -17.69
C VAL A 271 1.04 -31.42 -16.47
N TRP A 272 0.54 -31.69 -15.26
CA TRP A 272 1.20 -31.27 -14.03
C TRP A 272 2.60 -31.84 -13.88
N ARG A 273 2.79 -33.12 -14.20
CA ARG A 273 4.12 -33.74 -14.22
C ARG A 273 5.05 -33.07 -15.23
N TYR A 274 4.56 -32.81 -16.44
CA TYR A 274 5.34 -32.12 -17.47
C TYR A 274 5.73 -30.71 -17.04
N LEU A 275 4.80 -29.93 -16.48
CA LEU A 275 5.08 -28.57 -15.99
C LEU A 275 6.07 -28.58 -14.83
N ARG A 276 5.92 -29.55 -13.91
CA ARG A 276 6.87 -29.79 -12.84
C ARG A 276 8.26 -30.07 -13.38
N GLU A 277 8.40 -30.95 -14.38
CA GLU A 277 9.70 -31.26 -15.01
C GLU A 277 10.28 -30.04 -15.74
N LYS A 278 9.46 -29.27 -16.46
CA LYS A 278 9.88 -28.06 -17.18
C LYS A 278 10.45 -26.99 -16.25
N LEU A 279 9.91 -26.89 -15.03
CA LEU A 279 10.33 -25.93 -14.01
C LEU A 279 11.34 -26.52 -13.01
N SER A 280 11.41 -27.85 -12.88
CA SER A 280 12.37 -28.53 -12.01
C SER A 280 13.79 -28.31 -12.51
N GLY A 281 14.65 -27.77 -11.63
CA GLY A 281 16.04 -27.41 -11.96
C GLY A 281 16.24 -25.92 -12.25
N ARG A 282 15.17 -25.12 -12.40
CA ARG A 282 15.23 -23.65 -12.54
C ARG A 282 14.89 -22.98 -11.21
N GLY A 283 15.84 -22.99 -10.27
CA GLY A 283 15.71 -22.29 -8.99
C GLY A 283 14.62 -22.83 -8.08
N ALA A 284 14.83 -24.02 -7.51
CA ALA A 284 13.96 -24.57 -6.48
C ALA A 284 14.23 -23.85 -5.14
N GLY A 285 13.58 -22.70 -4.92
CA GLY A 285 13.68 -21.96 -3.67
C GLY A 285 13.25 -20.50 -3.81
N THR A 286 12.95 -19.87 -2.68
CA THR A 286 12.84 -18.41 -2.63
C THR A 286 14.18 -17.77 -2.99
N LEU A 287 14.14 -16.57 -3.57
CA LEU A 287 15.36 -15.82 -3.86
C LEU A 287 16.03 -15.44 -2.52
N PRO A 288 17.37 -15.47 -2.42
CA PRO A 288 18.05 -14.96 -1.24
C PRO A 288 17.69 -13.49 -1.02
N THR A 289 17.35 -13.14 0.21
CA THR A 289 16.96 -11.76 0.59
C THR A 289 17.96 -10.71 0.11
N GLN A 290 19.25 -11.03 0.14
CA GLN A 290 20.30 -10.14 -0.35
C GLN A 290 20.13 -9.82 -1.83
N VAL A 291 19.88 -10.83 -2.67
CA VAL A 291 19.71 -10.65 -4.13
C VAL A 291 18.47 -9.82 -4.45
N VAL A 292 17.36 -10.06 -3.74
CA VAL A 292 16.13 -9.26 -3.93
C VAL A 292 16.38 -7.81 -3.52
N THR A 293 17.06 -7.60 -2.38
CA THR A 293 17.37 -6.26 -1.86
C THR A 293 18.30 -5.50 -2.81
N GLU A 294 19.33 -6.14 -3.35
CA GLU A 294 20.25 -5.56 -4.33
C GLU A 294 19.52 -5.13 -5.61
N LYS A 295 18.64 -5.99 -6.15
CA LYS A 295 17.83 -5.67 -7.34
C LYS A 295 16.84 -4.54 -7.08
N CYS A 296 16.17 -4.54 -5.93
CA CYS A 296 15.29 -3.45 -5.52
C CYS A 296 16.06 -2.13 -5.34
N ALA A 297 17.23 -2.16 -4.72
CA ALA A 297 18.07 -0.96 -4.54
C ALA A 297 18.48 -0.37 -5.90
N ALA A 298 18.97 -1.21 -6.82
CA ALA A 298 19.32 -0.78 -8.17
C ALA A 298 18.10 -0.21 -8.92
N TRP A 299 16.93 -0.82 -8.76
CA TRP A 299 15.68 -0.32 -9.34
C TRP A 299 15.23 1.02 -8.75
N ILE A 300 15.35 1.19 -7.42
CA ILE A 300 15.05 2.46 -6.73
C ILE A 300 15.99 3.55 -7.22
N GLU A 301 17.30 3.29 -7.30
CA GLU A 301 18.28 4.26 -7.81
C GLU A 301 17.95 4.69 -9.24
N LYS A 302 17.65 3.72 -10.11
CA LYS A 302 17.23 3.97 -11.51
C LYS A 302 15.96 4.82 -11.57
N THR A 303 14.97 4.51 -10.75
CA THR A 303 13.68 5.23 -10.70
C THR A 303 13.87 6.65 -10.17
N CYS A 304 14.57 6.81 -9.06
CA CYS A 304 14.87 8.12 -8.46
C CYS A 304 15.67 9.01 -9.41
N ALA A 305 16.59 8.46 -10.21
CA ALA A 305 17.33 9.23 -11.21
C ALA A 305 16.41 9.91 -12.23
N VAL A 306 15.34 9.22 -12.68
CA VAL A 306 14.35 9.81 -13.59
C VAL A 306 13.46 10.82 -12.83
N THR A 307 13.03 10.50 -11.61
CA THR A 307 12.22 11.43 -10.80
C THR A 307 12.98 12.72 -10.46
N HIS A 308 14.29 12.67 -10.24
CA HIS A 308 15.11 13.86 -9.99
C HIS A 308 15.07 14.83 -11.17
N LYS A 309 14.95 14.33 -12.40
CA LYS A 309 14.79 15.17 -13.58
C LYS A 309 13.47 15.95 -13.53
N LEU A 310 12.37 15.30 -13.17
CA LEU A 310 11.07 15.97 -12.96
C LEU A 310 11.17 17.04 -11.85
N VAL A 311 11.82 16.71 -10.72
CA VAL A 311 12.02 17.68 -9.63
C VAL A 311 12.81 18.89 -10.11
N ALA A 312 13.88 18.67 -10.89
CA ALA A 312 14.69 19.74 -11.44
C ALA A 312 13.90 20.61 -12.43
N GLU A 313 13.09 20.02 -13.31
CA GLU A 313 12.21 20.73 -14.24
C GLU A 313 11.15 21.56 -13.51
N VAL A 314 10.57 21.03 -12.43
CA VAL A 314 9.62 21.78 -11.57
C VAL A 314 10.34 22.93 -10.88
N CYS A 315 11.53 22.72 -10.32
CA CYS A 315 12.33 23.78 -9.70
C CYS A 315 12.69 24.87 -10.72
N GLU A 316 13.14 24.51 -11.91
CA GLU A 316 13.46 25.45 -12.99
C GLU A 316 12.22 26.23 -13.45
N TYR A 317 11.05 25.60 -13.48
CA TYR A 317 9.78 26.28 -13.76
C TYR A 317 9.44 27.32 -12.69
N PHE A 318 9.63 26.99 -11.40
CA PHE A 318 9.47 27.95 -10.29
C PHE A 318 10.49 29.08 -10.33
N ASP A 319 11.73 28.81 -10.72
CA ASP A 319 12.77 29.84 -10.87
C ASP A 319 12.47 30.81 -12.03
N ASN A 320 11.78 30.34 -13.09
CA ASN A 320 11.43 31.14 -14.27
C ASN A 320 10.05 31.84 -14.18
N LEU A 321 9.21 31.47 -13.21
CA LEU A 321 7.85 32.00 -13.01
C LEU A 321 7.78 33.50 -12.69
N ASP A 322 8.91 34.13 -12.34
CA ASP A 322 9.01 35.57 -12.08
C ASP A 322 8.96 36.43 -13.35
N GLN A 323 9.14 35.86 -14.55
CA GLN A 323 9.34 36.66 -15.76
C GLN A 323 8.09 36.93 -16.63
N ASP A 324 7.01 36.15 -16.52
CA ASP A 324 5.85 36.27 -17.44
C ASP A 324 4.49 36.05 -16.73
N TRP A 325 4.19 36.82 -15.68
CA TRP A 325 2.87 36.76 -15.06
C TRP A 325 1.81 37.54 -15.87
N PRO A 326 0.61 36.98 -16.14
CA PRO A 326 -0.47 37.71 -16.81
C PRO A 326 -0.86 38.98 -16.04
N ARG A 327 -1.33 40.02 -16.74
CA ARG A 327 -1.81 41.27 -16.10
C ARG A 327 -3.06 41.08 -15.21
N ILE A 328 -3.70 39.92 -15.25
CA ILE A 328 -4.90 39.59 -14.48
C ILE A 328 -4.48 38.77 -13.25
N GLY A 329 -4.52 39.42 -12.09
CA GLY A 329 -4.09 38.85 -10.80
C GLY A 329 -2.59 39.05 -10.57
N SER A 330 -2.19 39.39 -9.35
CA SER A 330 -0.76 39.44 -8.99
C SER A 330 -0.27 38.04 -8.67
N SER A 331 0.99 37.72 -9.01
CA SER A 331 1.67 36.49 -8.55
C SER A 331 1.51 36.32 -7.03
N ARG A 332 1.62 37.42 -6.29
CA ARG A 332 1.35 37.51 -4.85
C ARG A 332 -0.04 36.98 -4.45
N SER A 333 -1.11 37.31 -5.17
CA SER A 333 -2.46 36.84 -4.84
C SER A 333 -2.68 35.34 -5.07
N VAL A 334 -1.94 34.75 -6.01
CA VAL A 334 -2.00 33.31 -6.27
C VAL A 334 -1.13 32.56 -5.27
N TYR A 335 0.09 33.05 -4.98
CA TYR A 335 0.92 32.45 -3.94
C TYR A 335 0.27 32.52 -2.56
N ASP A 336 -0.31 33.67 -2.17
CA ASP A 336 -1.02 33.83 -0.90
C ASP A 336 -2.21 32.85 -0.78
N LYS A 337 -2.97 32.64 -1.86
CA LYS A 337 -4.10 31.69 -1.85
C LYS A 337 -3.68 30.23 -1.91
N LEU A 338 -2.61 29.91 -2.64
CA LEU A 338 -2.20 28.54 -2.94
C LEU A 338 -1.31 27.95 -1.84
N LEU A 339 -0.40 28.76 -1.28
CA LEU A 339 0.56 28.33 -0.27
C LEU A 339 0.21 28.80 1.15
N GLN A 340 -0.56 29.88 1.29
CA GLN A 340 -0.96 30.45 2.59
C GLN A 340 0.25 30.58 3.53
N THR A 341 0.17 30.08 4.77
CA THR A 341 1.28 30.10 5.73
C THR A 341 2.21 28.88 5.66
N ALA A 342 1.95 27.91 4.78
CA ALA A 342 2.60 26.60 4.82
C ALA A 342 4.12 26.68 4.64
N VAL A 343 4.60 27.55 3.74
CA VAL A 343 6.04 27.77 3.50
C VAL A 343 6.70 28.39 4.73
N VAL A 344 6.05 29.39 5.33
CA VAL A 344 6.53 30.08 6.53
C VAL A 344 6.58 29.12 7.72
N ASP A 345 5.56 28.29 7.90
CA ASP A 345 5.49 27.33 8.99
C ASP A 345 6.54 26.22 8.83
N LYS A 346 6.80 25.76 7.59
CA LYS A 346 7.89 24.82 7.32
C LYS A 346 9.26 25.42 7.61
N ALA A 347 9.49 26.68 7.23
CA ALA A 347 10.73 27.39 7.53
C ALA A 347 10.96 27.53 9.05
N LYS A 348 9.92 27.84 9.83
CA LYS A 348 10.00 27.85 11.30
C LYS A 348 10.43 26.49 11.87
N VAL A 349 9.83 25.40 11.38
CA VAL A 349 10.18 24.04 11.83
C VAL A 349 11.64 23.71 11.53
N LEU A 350 12.13 24.04 10.34
CA LEU A 350 13.54 23.80 9.97
C LEU A 350 14.50 24.60 10.84
N LEU A 351 14.19 25.87 11.13
CA LEU A 351 15.00 26.70 12.03
C LEU A 351 15.09 26.09 13.44
N VAL A 352 13.97 25.61 13.99
CA VAL A 352 13.95 24.94 15.31
C VAL A 352 14.85 23.70 15.29
N GLN A 353 14.73 22.85 14.27
CA GLN A 353 15.54 21.63 14.15
C GLN A 353 17.05 21.92 14.05
N MET A 354 17.43 22.98 13.32
CA MET A 354 18.83 23.40 13.23
C MET A 354 19.38 23.85 14.59
N ILE A 355 18.59 24.63 15.34
CA ILE A 355 18.96 25.10 16.68
C ILE A 355 19.07 23.90 17.65
N GLU A 356 18.13 22.96 17.63
CA GLU A 356 18.19 21.74 18.46
C GLU A 356 19.42 20.86 18.16
N SER A 357 19.81 20.74 16.89
CA SER A 357 21.02 20.03 16.49
C SER A 357 22.29 20.70 17.03
N ILE A 358 22.35 22.04 16.98
CA ILE A 358 23.44 22.82 17.57
C ILE A 358 23.47 22.62 19.09
N GLU A 359 22.32 22.64 19.77
CA GLU A 359 22.22 22.37 21.20
C GLU A 359 22.82 20.99 21.52
N LEU A 360 22.41 19.94 20.80
CA LEU A 360 22.84 18.58 21.06
C LEU A 360 24.34 18.37 20.81
N SER A 361 24.89 19.03 19.79
CA SER A 361 26.33 19.06 19.51
C SER A 361 27.10 19.82 20.61
N ALA A 362 26.59 20.96 21.04
CA ALA A 362 27.19 21.79 22.08
C ALA A 362 27.21 21.07 23.44
N LYS A 363 26.10 20.41 23.83
CA LYS A 363 26.02 19.59 25.05
C LYS A 363 27.14 18.53 25.10
N LYS A 364 27.30 17.75 24.03
CA LYS A 364 28.37 16.74 23.93
C LYS A 364 29.78 17.34 24.02
N ARG A 365 29.99 18.52 23.44
CA ARG A 365 31.29 19.22 23.51
C ARG A 365 31.57 19.75 24.91
N PHE A 366 30.56 20.27 25.60
CA PHE A 366 30.71 20.76 26.97
C PHE A 366 30.94 19.62 27.97
N GLU A 367 30.26 18.49 27.83
CA GLU A 367 30.45 17.29 28.65
C GLU A 367 31.84 16.64 28.48
N SER A 368 32.46 16.80 27.31
CA SER A 368 33.80 16.26 27.01
C SER A 368 34.95 17.18 27.40
N THR A 369 34.67 18.43 27.80
CA THR A 369 35.67 19.32 28.39
C THR A 369 36.02 18.84 29.79
N SER A 370 37.16 18.18 29.97
CA SER A 370 37.70 17.92 31.29
C SER A 370 38.13 19.25 31.91
N ASP A 371 37.43 19.74 32.92
CA ASP A 371 38.00 20.75 33.81
C ASP A 371 39.25 20.12 34.46
N GLY A 372 40.42 20.42 33.91
CA GLY A 372 41.71 20.13 34.53
C GLY A 372 41.78 20.77 35.94
N PRO A 373 42.76 20.38 36.78
CA PRO A 373 42.77 20.71 38.19
C PRO A 373 42.64 22.23 38.39
N PRO A 374 41.98 22.66 39.49
CA PRO A 374 41.56 24.03 39.70
C PRO A 374 42.80 24.92 39.77
N SER A 375 43.13 25.62 38.69
CA SER A 375 44.05 26.75 38.80
C SER A 375 43.33 27.81 39.61
N ALA A 376 43.76 27.96 40.87
CA ALA A 376 43.23 28.92 41.82
C ALA A 376 43.15 30.30 41.15
N ILE A 377 42.03 30.98 41.35
CA ILE A 377 41.69 32.29 40.79
C ILE A 377 42.71 33.38 41.21
N PHE A 378 43.63 33.08 42.14
CA PHE A 378 44.58 34.01 42.74
C PHE A 378 45.99 33.42 42.91
N GLU A 379 46.65 33.00 41.83
CA GLU A 379 48.12 32.90 41.85
C GLU A 379 48.73 33.94 40.92
N GLU A 380 49.57 34.78 41.53
CA GLU A 380 50.40 35.80 40.92
C GLU A 380 51.24 35.17 39.78
N ARG A 381 50.89 35.46 38.52
CA ARG A 381 51.62 34.92 37.36
C ARG A 381 52.04 36.00 36.37
N SER A 382 53.26 35.81 35.91
CA SER A 382 54.07 36.64 35.04
C SER A 382 53.37 37.01 33.72
N TYR A 383 53.24 38.32 33.55
CA TYR A 383 52.94 39.13 32.37
C TYR A 383 53.09 38.46 30.98
N ARG A 384 51.97 38.05 30.38
CA ARG A 384 51.60 38.31 28.97
C ARG A 384 50.06 38.33 28.88
N PRO A 385 49.43 39.46 28.55
CA PRO A 385 47.98 39.59 28.60
C PRO A 385 47.36 38.99 27.33
N ASP A 386 46.91 37.74 27.39
CA ASP A 386 45.76 37.34 26.58
C ASP A 386 44.53 37.89 27.30
N SER A 387 43.77 38.78 26.65
CA SER A 387 42.78 39.67 27.26
C SER A 387 41.63 39.00 28.03
N GLN A 388 41.56 37.67 28.10
CA GLN A 388 40.49 36.92 28.76
C GLN A 388 40.97 35.82 29.73
N SER A 389 42.28 35.57 29.86
CA SER A 389 42.80 34.58 30.84
C SER A 389 42.65 35.03 32.30
N HIS A 390 42.39 36.32 32.53
CA HIS A 390 42.16 36.90 33.86
C HIS A 390 40.78 36.57 34.47
N ILE A 391 39.87 35.93 33.72
CA ILE A 391 38.46 35.69 34.11
C ILE A 391 38.22 34.23 34.55
N GLY A 392 39.23 33.36 34.49
CA GLY A 392 39.14 31.97 34.95
C GLY A 392 38.43 31.01 33.96
N ILE A 393 38.38 31.36 32.68
CA ILE A 393 37.82 30.54 31.58
C ILE A 393 38.95 29.68 30.96
N SER A 394 38.73 28.38 30.81
CA SER A 394 39.72 27.49 30.16
C SER A 394 39.76 27.71 28.64
N THR A 395 40.92 27.52 28.03
CA THR A 395 41.08 27.67 26.56
C THR A 395 40.24 26.67 25.76
N GLN A 396 39.94 25.50 26.33
CA GLN A 396 39.07 24.50 25.73
C GLN A 396 37.60 24.95 25.77
N LEU A 397 37.13 25.43 26.93
CA LEU A 397 35.78 25.97 27.08
C LEU A 397 35.54 27.16 26.14
N TYR A 398 36.53 28.06 26.03
CA TYR A 398 36.47 29.19 25.12
C TYR A 398 36.33 28.74 23.65
N LYS A 399 37.11 27.74 23.21
CA LYS A 399 36.97 27.18 21.86
C LYS A 399 35.59 26.57 21.62
N CYS A 400 35.04 25.85 22.59
CA CYS A 400 33.70 25.28 22.50
C CYS A 400 32.63 26.38 22.35
N VAL A 401 32.70 27.43 23.18
CA VAL A 401 31.79 28.59 23.11
C VAL A 401 31.94 29.31 21.77
N LYS A 402 33.17 29.50 21.27
CA LYS A 402 33.40 30.11 19.95
C LYS A 402 32.72 29.30 18.82
N THR A 403 32.87 27.98 18.81
CA THR A 403 32.24 27.13 17.79
C THR A 403 30.71 27.11 17.88
N LEU A 404 30.14 27.28 19.08
CA LEU A 404 28.70 27.43 19.28
C LEU A 404 28.21 28.72 18.60
N TRP A 405 28.91 29.83 18.83
CA TRP A 405 28.56 31.13 18.23
C TRP A 405 28.66 31.13 16.71
N GLU A 406 29.74 30.57 16.15
CA GLU A 406 29.89 30.40 14.68
C GLU A 406 28.73 29.59 14.08
N SER A 407 28.25 28.56 14.79
CA SER A 407 27.11 27.75 14.35
C SER A 407 25.79 28.52 14.41
N LEU A 408 25.59 29.35 15.44
CA LEU A 408 24.41 30.21 15.57
C LEU A 408 24.39 31.34 14.52
N GLU A 409 25.55 31.87 14.15
CA GLU A 409 25.69 32.85 13.08
C GLU A 409 25.24 32.28 11.72
N GLN A 410 25.64 31.05 11.41
CA GLN A 410 25.17 30.35 10.20
C GLN A 410 23.65 30.16 10.18
N VAL A 411 23.03 29.90 11.35
CA VAL A 411 21.56 29.82 11.46
C VAL A 411 20.92 31.18 11.18
N ASN A 412 21.52 32.28 11.63
CA ASN A 412 21.04 33.62 11.36
C ASN A 412 21.10 33.97 9.85
N GLU A 413 22.18 33.60 9.17
CA GLU A 413 22.28 33.76 7.71
C GLU A 413 21.20 32.95 6.98
N LYS A 414 20.92 31.73 7.44
CA LYS A 414 19.85 30.88 6.90
C LYS A 414 18.46 31.45 7.16
N CYS A 415 18.24 32.06 8.32
CA CYS A 415 17.02 32.79 8.63
C CYS A 415 16.81 33.97 7.65
N ALA A 416 17.85 34.74 7.34
CA ALA A 416 17.77 35.82 6.36
C ALA A 416 17.48 35.31 4.92
N GLN A 417 18.02 34.15 4.55
CA GLN A 417 17.69 33.49 3.28
C GLN A 417 16.20 33.09 3.23
N PHE A 418 15.68 32.48 4.30
CA PHE A 418 14.26 32.13 4.39
C PHE A 418 13.35 33.36 4.35
N GLU A 419 13.73 34.46 5.00
CA GLU A 419 13.00 35.73 4.90
C GLU A 419 12.94 36.25 3.46
N THR A 420 14.04 36.14 2.72
CA THR A 420 14.11 36.58 1.31
C THR A 420 13.16 35.75 0.43
N ILE A 421 13.13 34.43 0.64
CA ILE A 421 12.23 33.51 -0.08
C ILE A 421 10.77 33.78 0.28
N CYS A 422 10.47 34.10 1.55
CA CYS A 422 9.11 34.35 2.02
C CYS A 422 8.62 35.78 1.73
N ALA A 423 9.52 36.74 1.48
CA ALA A 423 9.21 38.15 1.23
C ALA A 423 8.14 38.41 0.16
N PRO A 424 8.10 37.72 -1.00
CA PRO A 424 7.04 37.92 -2.00
C PRO A 424 5.69 37.33 -1.58
N MET A 425 5.66 36.36 -0.64
CA MET A 425 4.47 35.60 -0.27
C MET A 425 3.80 36.09 1.01
N ALA A 426 4.48 36.95 1.78
CA ALA A 426 4.13 37.14 3.18
C ALA A 426 4.21 38.62 3.59
N ASP A 427 3.22 39.10 4.36
CA ASP A 427 3.19 40.48 4.86
C ASP A 427 4.37 40.74 5.81
N MET A 428 4.81 42.00 5.98
CA MET A 428 5.95 42.35 6.84
C MET A 428 5.89 41.72 8.25
N ALA A 429 4.68 41.45 8.78
CA ALA A 429 4.46 40.77 10.06
C ALA A 429 4.96 39.31 10.13
N THR A 430 5.02 38.61 8.99
CA THR A 430 5.47 37.21 8.90
C THR A 430 6.98 37.07 8.81
N SER A 431 7.67 38.02 8.17
CA SER A 431 9.14 38.11 8.18
C SER A 431 9.65 38.35 9.61
N SER A 432 9.00 39.25 10.37
CA SER A 432 9.30 39.41 11.79
C SER A 432 9.03 38.15 12.62
N ALA A 433 8.06 37.32 12.24
CA ALA A 433 7.71 36.10 12.99
C ALA A 433 8.79 35.00 12.88
N LEU A 434 9.53 34.92 11.77
CA LEU A 434 10.65 33.98 11.61
C LEU A 434 11.82 34.34 12.53
N LYS A 435 12.24 35.62 12.52
CA LYS A 435 13.25 36.15 13.44
C LYS A 435 12.83 36.00 14.90
N GLU A 436 11.57 36.27 15.21
CA GLU A 436 11.05 36.11 16.56
C GLU A 436 11.13 34.64 17.04
N THR A 437 10.80 33.70 16.14
CA THR A 437 10.88 32.26 16.42
C THR A 437 12.33 31.82 16.65
N MET A 438 13.25 32.26 15.79
CA MET A 438 14.68 31.99 15.96
C MET A 438 15.18 32.55 17.29
N ALA A 439 14.93 33.83 17.58
CA ALA A 439 15.38 34.50 18.80
C ALA A 439 14.87 33.82 20.08
N LYS A 440 13.59 33.39 20.10
CA LYS A 440 13.03 32.63 21.23
C LYS A 440 13.73 31.28 21.44
N ASN A 441 13.98 30.55 20.37
CA ASN A 441 14.62 29.23 20.45
C ASN A 441 16.11 29.34 20.81
N VAL A 442 16.83 30.33 20.28
CA VAL A 442 18.22 30.61 20.67
C VAL A 442 18.31 30.99 22.15
N LEU A 443 17.40 31.84 22.64
CA LEU A 443 17.32 32.18 24.06
C LEU A 443 17.12 30.93 24.93
N GLN A 444 16.17 30.06 24.57
CA GLN A 444 15.92 28.82 25.30
C GLN A 444 17.10 27.84 25.24
N LEU A 445 17.79 27.74 24.11
CA LEU A 445 19.00 26.93 23.96
C LEU A 445 20.07 27.41 24.95
N LEU A 446 20.35 28.72 24.98
CA LEU A 446 21.39 29.29 25.84
C LEU A 446 21.07 29.05 27.33
N LEU A 447 19.80 29.18 27.72
CA LEU A 447 19.36 28.88 29.07
C LEU A 447 19.50 27.39 29.41
N ARG A 448 19.09 26.48 28.51
CA ARG A 448 19.21 25.02 28.69
C ARG A 448 20.65 24.54 28.76
N LEU A 449 21.56 25.16 28.00
CA LEU A 449 23.00 24.88 28.10
C LEU A 449 23.56 25.24 29.47
N CYS A 450 23.05 26.30 30.11
CA CYS A 450 23.46 26.64 31.48
C CYS A 450 22.91 25.66 32.53
N GLU A 451 21.83 24.95 32.21
CA GLU A 451 21.19 23.96 33.10
C GLU A 451 21.80 22.55 33.02
N LEU A 452 22.63 22.26 32.00
CA LEU A 452 23.23 20.95 31.64
C LEU A 452 23.69 20.03 32.79
N HIS A 453 24.11 20.57 33.93
CA HIS A 453 24.62 19.79 35.06
C HIS A 453 23.55 19.53 36.16
N SER A 454 22.25 19.47 35.84
CA SER A 454 21.19 19.38 36.86
C SER A 454 20.91 17.94 37.31
N GLU A 455 21.13 17.76 38.61
CA GLU A 455 20.47 16.83 39.54
C GLU A 455 21.13 15.49 39.92
N ASN A 456 22.04 14.89 39.14
CA ASN A 456 22.44 13.49 39.43
C ASN A 456 23.89 13.18 39.84
N ASP A 457 24.75 14.15 40.16
CA ASP A 457 26.09 13.83 40.67
C ASP A 457 26.60 15.02 41.52
N GLY A 458 26.94 14.72 42.78
CA GLY A 458 27.31 15.70 43.79
C GLY A 458 28.80 16.03 43.77
N GLY A 459 29.15 17.29 43.50
CA GLY A 459 30.52 17.79 43.63
C GLY A 459 30.62 19.30 43.45
N SER A 460 31.48 19.96 44.24
CA SER A 460 31.78 21.41 44.16
C SER A 460 32.35 21.84 42.80
N SER A 461 32.94 20.92 42.03
CA SER A 461 33.44 21.16 40.68
C SER A 461 32.35 21.55 39.67
N ARG A 462 31.10 21.11 39.88
CA ARG A 462 29.99 21.34 38.93
C ARG A 462 29.39 22.73 39.01
N PHE A 463 29.29 23.28 40.22
CA PHE A 463 28.85 24.66 40.42
C PHE A 463 29.86 25.61 39.75
N LEU A 464 31.14 25.30 39.88
CA LEU A 464 32.22 26.08 39.27
C LEU A 464 32.25 25.96 37.74
N ALA A 465 32.01 24.76 37.18
CA ALA A 465 31.87 24.55 35.73
C ALA A 465 30.69 25.35 35.15
N ARG A 466 29.54 25.38 35.85
CA ARG A 466 28.37 26.19 35.47
C ARG A 466 28.65 27.69 35.52
N ALA A 467 29.30 28.17 36.58
CA ALA A 467 29.68 29.56 36.70
C ALA A 467 30.66 29.97 35.57
N ARG A 468 31.62 29.10 35.24
CA ARG A 468 32.56 29.32 34.13
C ARG A 468 31.89 29.33 32.76
N LEU A 469 30.94 28.43 32.50
CA LEU A 469 30.18 28.42 31.24
C LEU A 469 29.32 29.68 31.10
N ALA A 470 28.63 30.10 32.17
CA ALA A 470 27.85 31.33 32.19
C ALA A 470 28.74 32.57 31.99
N LEU A 471 29.92 32.62 32.66
CA LEU A 471 30.91 33.68 32.45
C LEU A 471 31.43 33.70 31.01
N ALA A 472 31.70 32.54 30.41
CA ALA A 472 32.17 32.45 29.03
C ALA A 472 31.12 32.92 28.02
N LEU A 473 29.83 32.68 28.28
CA LEU A 473 28.72 33.17 27.46
C LEU A 473 28.47 34.69 27.63
N ILE A 474 28.68 35.24 28.84
CA ILE A 474 28.58 36.70 29.08
C ILE A 474 29.73 37.46 28.40
N HIS A 475 30.95 36.91 28.47
CA HIS A 475 32.15 37.58 27.95
C HIS A 475 32.38 37.38 26.45
N SER A 476 31.55 36.59 25.78
CA SER A 476 31.54 36.47 24.32
C SER A 476 30.84 37.64 23.62
N GLU A 477 31.11 37.78 22.32
CA GLU A 477 30.77 38.92 21.45
C GLU A 477 29.35 39.51 21.64
N SER A 478 29.27 40.66 22.31
CA SER A 478 27.99 41.33 22.62
C SER A 478 27.20 41.76 21.38
N SER A 479 27.87 41.97 20.24
CA SER A 479 27.25 42.30 18.96
C SER A 479 26.47 41.12 18.36
N LEU A 480 27.00 39.90 18.49
CA LEU A 480 26.38 38.69 17.95
C LEU A 480 25.16 38.30 18.79
N VAL A 481 25.24 38.42 20.11
CA VAL A 481 24.10 38.19 21.00
C VAL A 481 22.95 39.15 20.69
N CYS A 482 23.26 40.43 20.44
CA CYS A 482 22.26 41.42 20.06
C CYS A 482 21.58 41.11 18.72
N THR A 483 22.29 40.56 17.74
CA THR A 483 21.71 40.22 16.43
C THR A 483 20.87 38.94 16.50
N LEU A 484 21.33 37.92 17.21
CA LEU A 484 20.61 36.65 17.38
C LEU A 484 19.32 36.78 18.21
N LEU A 485 19.28 37.72 19.15
CA LEU A 485 18.09 38.01 19.95
C LEU A 485 17.20 39.11 19.35
N ASP A 486 17.37 39.42 18.06
CA ASP A 486 16.56 40.37 17.30
C ASP A 486 16.57 41.81 17.89
N LYS A 487 17.68 42.18 18.54
CA LYS A 487 17.86 43.48 19.24
C LYS A 487 16.79 43.80 20.29
N ASP A 488 16.06 42.78 20.75
CA ASP A 488 15.04 42.93 21.79
C ASP A 488 15.69 43.14 23.16
N SER A 489 15.57 44.36 23.68
CA SER A 489 16.16 44.76 24.96
C SER A 489 15.65 43.93 26.13
N GLN A 490 14.43 43.39 26.09
CA GLN A 490 13.88 42.56 27.16
C GLN A 490 14.52 41.17 27.19
N ARG A 491 14.69 40.54 26.02
CA ARG A 491 15.33 39.21 25.90
C ARG A 491 16.80 39.26 26.30
N ILE A 492 17.51 40.29 25.85
CA ILE A 492 18.93 40.51 26.19
C ILE A 492 19.07 40.74 27.69
N THR A 493 18.21 41.58 28.28
CA THR A 493 18.23 41.85 29.73
C THR A 493 17.89 40.59 30.53
N SER A 494 16.90 39.81 30.08
CA SER A 494 16.50 38.54 30.74
C SER A 494 17.62 37.50 30.71
N LEU A 495 18.29 37.33 29.56
CA LEU A 495 19.45 36.44 29.45
C LEU A 495 20.57 36.87 30.39
N ASN A 496 20.95 38.15 30.37
CA ASN A 496 22.01 38.69 31.22
C ASN A 496 21.67 38.55 32.72
N GLN A 497 20.45 38.91 33.14
CA GLN A 497 20.00 38.73 34.53
C GLN A 497 20.07 37.27 34.97
N ARG A 498 19.68 36.34 34.09
CA ARG A 498 19.69 34.91 34.40
C ARG A 498 21.11 34.35 34.46
N LEU A 499 21.99 34.73 33.53
CA LEU A 499 23.40 34.34 33.55
C LEU A 499 24.12 34.89 34.79
N HIS A 500 23.89 36.16 35.16
CA HIS A 500 24.43 36.74 36.39
C HIS A 500 23.88 36.05 37.65
N SER A 501 22.59 35.74 37.71
CA SER A 501 21.99 35.01 38.83
C SER A 501 22.58 33.61 38.98
N ILE A 502 22.85 32.91 37.86
CA ILE A 502 23.53 31.61 37.88
C ILE A 502 24.95 31.76 38.42
N ILE A 503 25.70 32.77 38.00
CA ILE A 503 27.05 33.03 38.51
C ILE A 503 27.03 33.29 40.02
N GLU A 504 26.15 34.17 40.50
CA GLU A 504 26.02 34.51 41.92
C GLU A 504 25.62 33.30 42.78
N GLN A 505 24.66 32.50 42.33
CA GLN A 505 24.21 31.30 43.06
C GLN A 505 25.24 30.18 43.13
N ASN A 506 26.10 30.08 42.11
CA ASN A 506 27.10 29.01 42.00
C ASN A 506 28.48 29.41 42.57
N LEU A 507 28.77 30.71 42.72
CA LEU A 507 30.00 31.22 43.38
C LEU A 507 29.80 31.61 44.85
N GLY A 508 28.56 31.82 45.30
CA GLY A 508 28.22 32.15 46.70
C GLY A 508 27.98 30.94 47.61
N LYS A 509 28.12 29.72 47.08
CA LYS A 509 28.11 28.44 47.81
C LYS A 509 29.48 27.78 47.71
#